data_AF-A0A1G6PYT9-F1
#
_entry.id   AF-A0A1G6PYT9-F1
#
_cell.length_a   1.000
_cell.length_b   1.000
_cell.length_c   1.000
_cell.angle_alpha   90.00
_cell.angle_beta   90.00
_cell.angle_gamma   90.00
#
_symmetry.space_group_name_H-M   'P 1'
#
loop_
_entity.id
_entity.type
_entity.pdbx_description
1 polymer ?
#
loop_
_entity_poly.entity_id
_entity_poly.type
_entity_poly.pdbx_seq_one_letter_code
_entity_poly.pdbx_strand_id
1 'polypeptide(L)'
;MFCLLPPTRIALGALPEAEIADASGLFNLMRNLGGAIGIALIDTILYGRSPMYGEDFRVRLLAGDVTAAQAIGLDPKLLIDRPPGLPDDATVAFIRPLVERASLALTANEAWAMLACVAIVGLLLVPFASDRVPASLPELPDTT
;
A
#
# COMPACT_ATOMS: atom_id res chain seq x y z
N MET A 1 2.00 8.61 -16.40
CA MET A 1 0.65 9.08 -16.79
C MET A 1 -0.37 7.97 -17.07
N PHE A 2 0.03 6.71 -17.29
CA PHE A 2 -0.89 5.60 -17.56
C PHE A 2 -1.94 5.33 -16.47
N CYS A 3 -1.69 5.70 -15.21
CA CYS A 3 -2.63 5.47 -14.11
C CYS A 3 -3.71 6.56 -13.95
N LEU A 4 -3.58 7.69 -14.67
CA LEU A 4 -4.49 8.83 -14.51
C LEU A 4 -5.38 9.02 -15.73
N LEU A 5 -4.80 8.94 -16.94
CA LEU A 5 -5.55 9.23 -18.16
C LEU A 5 -6.73 8.27 -18.41
N PRO A 6 -6.59 6.93 -18.27
CA PRO A 6 -7.72 6.03 -18.51
C PRO A 6 -8.88 6.23 -17.51
N PRO A 7 -8.66 6.29 -16.18
CA PRO A 7 -9.74 6.58 -15.23
C PRO A 7 -10.42 7.92 -15.47
N THR A 8 -9.66 8.97 -15.80
CA THR A 8 -10.23 10.28 -16.13
C THR A 8 -11.09 10.22 -17.39
N ARG A 9 -10.65 9.52 -18.44
CA ARG A 9 -11.46 9.34 -19.66
C ARG A 9 -12.73 8.53 -19.40
N ILE A 10 -12.66 7.48 -18.58
CA ILE A 10 -13.84 6.69 -18.19
C ILE A 10 -14.82 7.54 -17.38
N ALA A 11 -14.32 8.38 -16.47
CA ALA A 11 -15.17 9.18 -15.58
C ALA A 11 -15.83 10.39 -16.29
N LEU A 12 -15.11 11.05 -17.20
CA LEU A 12 -15.53 12.34 -17.77
C LEU A 12 -15.84 12.29 -19.27
N GLY A 13 -15.39 11.27 -19.99
CA GLY A 13 -15.35 11.27 -21.45
C GLY A 13 -16.71 11.19 -22.16
N ALA A 14 -17.77 10.80 -21.44
CA ALA A 14 -19.12 10.67 -21.99
C ALA A 14 -20.10 11.75 -21.46
N LEU A 15 -19.62 12.72 -20.67
CA LEU A 15 -20.47 13.74 -20.06
C LEU A 15 -20.68 14.95 -21.00
N PRO A 16 -21.87 15.58 -20.98
CA PRO A 16 -22.11 16.85 -21.67
C PRO A 16 -21.17 17.95 -21.18
N GLU A 17 -20.76 18.88 -22.05
CA GLU A 17 -19.81 19.95 -21.70
C GLU A 17 -20.21 20.77 -20.46
N ALA A 18 -21.51 21.01 -20.28
CA ALA A 18 -22.04 21.74 -19.13
C ALA A 18 -21.79 21.05 -17.79
N GLU A 19 -21.63 19.73 -17.75
CA GLU A 19 -21.46 18.93 -16.53
C GLU A 19 -19.99 18.62 -16.22
N ILE A 20 -19.07 18.85 -17.17
CA ILE A 20 -17.65 18.48 -17.04
C ILE A 20 -17.00 19.19 -15.84
N ALA A 21 -17.34 20.45 -15.58
CA ALA A 21 -16.74 21.23 -14.48
C ALA A 21 -17.06 20.60 -13.11
N ASP A 22 -18.33 20.30 -12.85
CA ASP A 22 -18.79 19.71 -11.60
C ASP A 22 -18.26 18.27 -11.43
N ALA A 23 -18.30 17.47 -12.50
CA ALA A 23 -17.78 16.11 -12.49
C ALA A 23 -16.26 16.06 -12.26
N SER A 24 -15.51 17.01 -12.82
CA SER A 24 -14.06 17.15 -12.57
C SER A 24 -13.77 17.53 -11.13
N GLY A 25 -14.59 18.40 -10.54
CA GLY A 25 -14.50 18.76 -9.12
C GLY A 25 -14.69 17.53 -8.23
N LEU A 26 -15.74 16.75 -8.48
CA LEU A 26 -16.03 15.51 -7.74
C LEU A 26 -14.94 14.45 -7.94
N PHE A 27 -14.45 14.24 -9.16
CA PHE A 27 -13.35 13.31 -9.46
C PHE A 27 -12.09 13.64 -8.66
N ASN A 28 -11.71 14.92 -8.62
CA ASN A 28 -10.54 15.37 -7.86
C ASN A 28 -10.73 15.20 -6.35
N LEU A 29 -11.93 15.47 -5.83
CA LEU A 29 -12.26 15.23 -4.43
C LEU A 29 -12.11 13.74 -4.08
N MET A 30 -12.72 12.84 -4.87
CA MET A 30 -12.65 11.40 -4.65
C MET A 30 -11.21 10.88 -4.72
N ARG A 31 -10.41 11.38 -5.66
CA ARG A 31 -8.98 11.05 -5.76
C ARG A 31 -8.20 11.47 -4.51
N ASN A 32 -8.39 12.70 -4.04
CA ASN A 32 -7.72 13.20 -2.84
C ASN A 32 -8.15 12.42 -1.59
N LEU A 33 -9.44 12.14 -1.45
CA LEU A 33 -9.99 11.34 -0.37
C LEU A 33 -9.40 9.92 -0.38
N GLY A 34 -9.39 9.25 -1.54
CA GLY A 34 -8.77 7.93 -1.69
C GLY A 34 -7.29 7.94 -1.35
N GLY A 35 -6.55 8.98 -1.74
CA GLY A 35 -5.15 9.17 -1.38
C GLY A 35 -4.95 9.29 0.14
N ALA A 36 -5.77 10.09 0.81
CA ALA A 36 -5.71 10.26 2.27
C ALA A 36 -6.01 8.95 3.01
N ILE A 37 -7.04 8.21 2.57
CA ILE A 37 -7.38 6.89 3.11
C ILE A 37 -6.23 5.92 2.89
N GLY A 38 -5.64 5.90 1.69
CA GLY A 38 -4.51 5.03 1.35
C GLY A 38 -3.31 5.28 2.25
N ILE A 39 -2.93 6.53 2.46
CA ILE A 39 -1.82 6.90 3.36
C ILE A 39 -2.14 6.47 4.80
N ALA A 40 -3.34 6.75 5.30
CA ALA A 40 -3.73 6.37 6.66
C ALA A 40 -3.68 4.85 6.88
N LEU A 41 -4.08 4.05 5.89
CA LEU A 41 -3.97 2.58 5.95
C LEU A 41 -2.51 2.12 5.93
N ILE A 42 -1.67 2.70 5.07
CA ILE A 42 -0.23 2.39 5.02
C ILE A 42 0.41 2.71 6.36
N ASP A 43 0.19 3.90 6.91
CA ASP A 43 0.73 4.32 8.20
C ASP A 43 0.27 3.39 9.33
N THR A 44 -1.01 3.00 9.32
CA THR A 44 -1.56 2.04 10.29
C THR A 44 -0.81 0.71 10.25
N ILE A 45 -0.50 0.19 9.07
CA ILE A 45 0.28 -1.05 8.91
C ILE A 45 1.72 -0.81 9.36
N LEU A 46 2.40 0.21 8.81
CA LEU A 46 3.81 0.50 9.10
C LEU A 46 4.08 0.68 10.60
N TYR A 47 3.33 1.54 11.26
CA TYR A 47 3.56 1.86 12.67
C TYR A 47 2.91 0.85 13.63
N GLY A 48 1.81 0.20 13.23
CA GLY A 48 1.14 -0.80 14.05
C GLY A 48 1.85 -2.16 14.06
N ARG A 49 2.43 -2.57 12.93
CA ARG A 49 2.97 -3.94 12.74
C ARG A 49 4.48 -4.02 12.89
N SER A 50 5.23 -2.97 12.53
CA SER A 50 6.69 -2.99 12.62
C SER A 50 7.21 -3.31 14.04
N PRO A 51 6.66 -2.72 15.12
CA PRO A 51 7.08 -3.09 16.48
C PRO A 51 6.81 -4.56 16.84
N MET A 52 5.74 -5.15 16.30
CA MET A 52 5.41 -6.56 16.54
C MET A 52 6.46 -7.49 15.91
N TYR A 53 6.88 -7.18 14.67
CA TYR A 53 7.96 -7.92 14.02
C TYR A 53 9.29 -7.75 14.76
N GLY A 54 9.58 -6.56 15.28
CA GLY A 54 10.78 -6.31 16.07
C GLY A 54 10.82 -7.15 17.34
N GLU A 55 9.68 -7.28 18.03
CA GLU A 55 9.57 -8.11 19.23
C GLU A 55 9.65 -9.61 18.91
N ASP A 56 9.05 -10.08 17.81
CA ASP A 56 9.20 -11.47 17.35
C ASP A 56 10.67 -11.82 17.08
N PHE A 57 11.39 -10.96 16.33
CA PHE A 57 12.82 -11.13 16.11
C PHE A 57 13.60 -11.15 17.42
N ARG A 58 13.31 -10.24 18.36
CA ARG A 58 13.97 -10.21 19.66
C ARG A 58 13.80 -11.54 20.40
N VAL A 59 12.59 -12.08 20.49
CA VAL A 59 12.30 -13.35 21.17
C VAL A 59 13.05 -14.50 20.49
N ARG A 60 13.03 -14.57 19.16
CA ARG A 60 13.68 -15.64 18.39
C ARG A 60 15.21 -15.57 18.49
N LEU A 61 15.80 -14.39 18.45
CA LEU A 61 17.25 -14.20 18.64
C LEU A 61 17.69 -14.57 20.06
N LEU A 62 16.87 -14.27 21.08
CA LEU A 62 17.14 -14.71 22.46
C LEU A 62 17.04 -16.23 22.62
N ALA A 63 16.18 -16.88 21.84
CA ALA A 63 16.04 -18.34 21.82
C ALA A 63 17.14 -19.07 21.01
N GLY A 64 18.08 -18.34 20.38
CA GLY A 64 19.14 -18.94 19.58
C GLY A 64 18.73 -19.31 18.15
N ASP A 65 17.64 -18.72 17.62
CA ASP A 65 17.17 -19.01 16.27
C ASP A 65 18.10 -18.45 15.19
N VAL A 66 18.83 -19.34 14.54
CA VAL A 66 19.75 -19.02 13.43
C VAL A 66 19.04 -18.49 12.20
N THR A 67 17.77 -18.86 11.98
CA THR A 67 16.98 -18.37 10.83
C THR A 67 16.59 -16.91 11.02
N ALA A 68 16.29 -16.51 12.25
CA ALA A 68 16.04 -15.11 12.60
C ALA A 68 17.30 -14.26 12.43
N ALA A 69 18.47 -14.79 12.82
CA ALA A 69 19.76 -14.13 12.61
C ALA A 69 20.03 -13.90 11.11
N GLN A 70 19.84 -14.93 10.28
CA GLN A 70 20.00 -14.80 8.82
C GLN A 70 19.02 -13.79 8.21
N ALA A 71 17.76 -13.79 8.66
CA ALA A 71 16.73 -12.89 8.16
C ALA A 71 17.04 -11.40 8.41
N ILE A 72 17.74 -11.08 9.50
CA ILE A 72 18.20 -9.72 9.80
C ILE A 72 19.60 -9.41 9.25
N GLY A 73 20.27 -10.37 8.61
CA GLY A 73 21.64 -10.23 8.10
C GLY A 73 22.74 -10.32 9.16
N LEU A 74 22.44 -10.91 10.33
CA LEU A 74 23.42 -11.18 11.38
C LEU A 74 24.15 -12.50 11.08
N ASP A 75 25.48 -12.53 11.24
CA ASP A 75 26.26 -13.78 11.14
C ASP A 75 25.78 -14.77 12.22
N PRO A 76 25.27 -15.96 11.84
CA PRO A 76 24.78 -16.96 12.80
C PRO A 76 25.83 -17.38 13.83
N LYS A 77 27.13 -17.29 13.52
CA LYS A 77 28.20 -17.62 14.46
C LYS A 77 28.18 -16.74 15.71
N LEU A 78 27.79 -15.47 15.57
CA LEU A 78 27.65 -14.53 16.70
C LEU A 78 26.55 -14.95 17.68
N LEU A 79 25.58 -15.73 17.21
CA LEU A 79 24.51 -16.29 18.04
C LEU A 79 24.94 -17.60 18.71
N ILE A 80 25.72 -18.43 18.01
CA ILE A 80 26.22 -19.73 18.48
C ILE A 80 27.30 -19.55 19.54
N ASP A 81 28.24 -18.63 19.31
CA ASP A 81 29.38 -18.37 20.20
C ASP A 81 29.03 -17.36 21.31
N ARG A 82 27.75 -17.02 21.46
CA ARG A 82 27.25 -16.05 22.42
C ARG A 82 27.49 -16.52 23.87
N PRO A 83 27.93 -15.63 24.77
CA PRO A 83 27.97 -15.91 26.20
C PRO A 83 26.59 -16.24 26.78
N PRO A 84 26.49 -17.18 27.73
CA PRO A 84 25.22 -17.48 28.39
C PRO A 84 24.72 -16.25 29.17
N GLY A 85 23.40 -16.01 29.12
CA GLY A 85 22.75 -14.88 29.80
C GLY A 85 22.20 -13.83 28.85
N LEU A 86 21.77 -12.70 29.40
CA LEU A 86 21.20 -11.59 28.64
C LEU A 86 22.30 -10.85 27.86
N PRO A 87 22.06 -10.36 26.63
CA PRO A 87 23.07 -9.60 25.90
C PRO A 87 23.40 -8.30 26.63
N ASP A 88 24.63 -7.84 26.52
CA ASP A 88 25.02 -6.53 27.01
C ASP A 88 24.46 -5.40 26.13
N ASP A 89 24.48 -4.17 26.65
CA ASP A 89 23.92 -3.00 25.97
C ASP A 89 24.61 -2.72 24.62
N ALA A 90 25.91 -3.03 24.52
CA ALA A 90 26.67 -2.87 23.27
C ALA A 90 26.17 -3.83 22.17
N THR A 91 25.93 -5.09 22.51
CA THR A 91 25.35 -6.09 21.60
C THR A 91 23.95 -5.70 21.18
N VAL A 92 23.12 -5.23 22.13
CA VAL A 92 21.76 -4.76 21.81
C VAL A 92 21.81 -3.57 20.86
N ALA A 93 22.68 -2.59 21.11
CA ALA A 93 22.83 -1.41 20.25
C ALA A 93 23.30 -1.77 18.83
N PHE A 94 24.14 -2.79 18.69
CA PHE A 94 24.59 -3.30 17.39
C PHE A 94 23.48 -4.02 16.61
N ILE A 95 22.70 -4.88 17.28
CA ILE A 95 21.67 -5.71 16.62
C ILE A 95 20.38 -4.93 16.34
N ARG A 96 20.02 -3.96 17.20
CA ARG A 96 18.81 -3.15 17.09
C ARG A 96 18.53 -2.61 15.67
N PRO A 97 19.46 -1.89 15.00
CA PRO A 97 19.19 -1.36 13.67
C PRO A 97 18.98 -2.45 12.60
N LEU A 98 19.54 -3.66 12.79
CA LEU A 98 19.30 -4.79 11.88
C LEU A 98 17.87 -5.30 12.03
N VAL A 99 17.41 -5.46 13.27
CA VAL A 99 16.04 -5.86 13.58
C VAL A 99 15.03 -4.82 13.10
N GLU A 100 15.29 -3.53 13.33
CA GLU A 100 14.42 -2.44 12.88
C GLU A 100 14.28 -2.41 11.36
N ARG A 101 15.39 -2.55 10.62
CA ARG A 101 15.37 -2.61 9.15
C ARG A 101 14.60 -3.82 8.63
N ALA A 102 14.84 -5.00 9.18
CA ALA A 102 14.12 -6.22 8.77
C ALA A 102 12.62 -6.13 9.07
N SER A 103 12.26 -5.62 10.24
CA SER A 103 10.86 -5.43 10.66
C SER A 103 10.13 -4.43 9.75
N LEU A 104 10.79 -3.31 9.41
CA LEU A 104 10.26 -2.34 8.46
C LEU A 104 10.09 -2.94 7.06
N ALA A 105 11.04 -3.75 6.60
CA ALA A 105 10.94 -4.41 5.29
C ALA A 105 9.76 -5.39 5.22
N LEU A 106 9.58 -6.23 6.24
CA LEU A 106 8.43 -7.14 6.34
C LEU A 106 7.11 -6.38 6.36
N THR A 107 7.04 -5.31 7.15
CA THR A 107 5.84 -4.49 7.26
C THR A 107 5.54 -3.73 5.97
N ALA A 108 6.57 -3.22 5.28
CA ALA A 108 6.41 -2.60 3.97
C ALA A 108 5.88 -3.60 2.95
N ASN A 109 6.30 -4.87 3.01
CA ASN A 109 5.73 -5.92 2.16
C ASN A 109 4.24 -6.16 2.45
N GLU A 110 3.80 -6.12 3.72
CA GLU A 110 2.37 -6.18 4.06
C GLU A 110 1.60 -5.00 3.46
N ALA A 111 2.15 -3.78 3.57
CA ALA A 111 1.54 -2.59 2.99
C ALA A 111 1.45 -2.69 1.45
N TRP A 112 2.50 -3.17 0.79
CA TRP A 112 2.49 -3.44 -0.65
C TRP A 112 1.47 -4.49 -1.06
N ALA A 113 1.34 -5.58 -0.30
CA ALA A 113 0.34 -6.61 -0.54
C ALA A 113 -1.09 -6.05 -0.43
N MET A 114 -1.34 -5.20 0.57
CA MET A 114 -2.62 -4.50 0.72
C MET A 114 -2.90 -3.59 -0.49
N LEU A 115 -1.92 -2.80 -0.93
CA LEU A 115 -2.07 -1.95 -2.12
C LEU A 115 -2.33 -2.77 -3.39
N ALA A 116 -1.67 -3.92 -3.54
CA ALA A 116 -1.90 -4.84 -4.64
C ALA A 116 -3.34 -5.39 -4.61
N CYS A 117 -3.86 -5.78 -3.44
CA CYS A 117 -5.26 -6.20 -3.29
C CYS A 117 -6.23 -5.10 -3.71
N VAL A 118 -6.02 -3.86 -3.26
CA VAL A 118 -6.87 -2.71 -3.65
C VAL A 118 -6.81 -2.48 -5.17
N ALA A 119 -5.63 -2.55 -5.77
CA ALA A 119 -5.46 -2.40 -7.21
C ALA A 119 -6.16 -3.51 -8.00
N ILE A 120 -6.08 -4.76 -7.54
CA ILE A 120 -6.79 -5.91 -8.13
C ILE A 120 -8.30 -5.70 -8.04
N VAL A 121 -8.82 -5.28 -6.88
CA VAL A 121 -10.25 -4.96 -6.74
C VAL A 121 -10.65 -3.86 -7.71
N GLY A 122 -9.86 -2.79 -7.83
CA GLY A 122 -10.09 -1.73 -8.82
C GLY A 122 -10.13 -2.26 -10.26
N LEU A 123 -9.21 -3.16 -10.63
CA LEU A 123 -9.19 -3.79 -11.94
C LEU A 123 -10.42 -4.68 -12.19
N LEU A 124 -10.86 -5.42 -11.17
CA LEU A 124 -12.06 -6.27 -11.23
C LEU A 124 -13.35 -5.44 -11.37
N LEU A 125 -13.33 -4.16 -10.98
CA LEU A 125 -14.46 -3.25 -11.16
C LEU A 125 -14.54 -2.66 -12.58
N VAL A 126 -13.46 -2.71 -13.37
CA VAL A 126 -13.43 -2.13 -14.73
C VAL A 126 -14.52 -2.68 -15.66
N PRO A 127 -14.83 -3.99 -15.71
CA PRO A 127 -15.91 -4.51 -16.57
C PRO A 127 -17.30 -3.94 -16.25
N PHE A 128 -17.50 -3.38 -15.06
CA PHE A 128 -18.76 -2.75 -14.65
C PHE A 128 -18.84 -1.27 -15.05
N ALA A 129 -17.73 -0.66 -15.47
CA ALA A 129 -17.71 0.70 -16.01
C ALA A 129 -18.23 0.67 -17.46
N SER A 130 -19.56 0.63 -17.62
CA SER A 130 -20.21 0.64 -18.94
C SER A 130 -20.36 2.06 -19.50
N ASP A 131 -20.01 2.26 -20.77
CA ASP A 131 -20.39 3.44 -21.54
C ASP A 131 -21.90 3.44 -21.76
N ARG A 132 -22.63 4.35 -21.11
CA ARG A 132 -23.99 4.68 -21.54
C ARG A 132 -23.87 5.61 -22.73
N VAL A 133 -24.11 5.09 -23.93
CA VAL A 133 -24.34 5.92 -25.11
C VAL A 133 -25.49 6.90 -24.78
N PRO A 134 -25.29 8.23 -24.83
CA PRO A 134 -26.38 9.17 -24.66
C PRO A 134 -27.42 8.88 -25.74
N ALA A 135 -28.68 8.67 -25.35
CA ALA A 135 -29.77 8.53 -26.30
C ALA A 135 -29.75 9.77 -27.20
N SER A 136 -29.53 9.57 -28.51
CA SER A 136 -29.68 10.62 -29.50
C SER A 136 -31.04 11.28 -29.31
N LEU A 137 -31.06 12.59 -29.02
CA LEU A 137 -32.30 13.36 -29.02
C LEU A 137 -32.97 13.20 -30.40
N PRO A 138 -34.30 13.05 -30.47
CA PRO A 138 -35.00 12.99 -31.75
C PRO A 138 -34.67 14.26 -32.55
N GLU A 139 -34.19 14.09 -33.79
CA GLU A 139 -34.09 15.21 -34.73
C GLU A 139 -35.47 15.86 -34.84
N LEU A 140 -35.57 17.12 -34.43
CA LEU A 140 -36.76 17.91 -34.71
C LEU A 140 -36.87 18.03 -36.23
N PRO A 141 -38.06 17.75 -36.82
CA PRO A 141 -38.21 17.78 -38.27
C PRO A 141 -37.90 19.19 -38.78
N ASP A 142 -37.06 19.26 -39.81
CA ASP A 142 -36.76 20.48 -40.56
C ASP A 142 -38.07 21.15 -40.98
N THR A 143 -38.45 22.21 -40.27
CA THR A 143 -39.50 23.12 -40.73
C THR A 143 -38.86 24.07 -41.72
N THR A 144 -39.08 23.77 -43.00
CA THR A 144 -38.89 24.64 -44.17
C THR A 144 -39.48 26.04 -43.98
#